data_AF-A0A2M9HE15-F1
#
_entry.id   AF-A0A2M9HE15-F1
#
_cell.length_a   1.000
_cell.length_b   1.000
_cell.length_c   1.000
_cell.angle_alpha   90.00
_cell.angle_beta   90.00
_cell.angle_gamma   90.00
#
_symmetry.space_group_name_H-M   'P 1'
#
loop_
_entity.id
_entity.type
_entity.pdbx_description
1 polymer ?
#
loop_
_entity_poly.entity_id
_entity_poly.type
_entity_poly.pdbx_seq_one_letter_code
_entity_poly.pdbx_strand_id
1 'polypeptide(L)'
;MPFNDERAVINGIHQSLADDQGLIEVVSGTTDAKRNVIWSIVKTVSRTEGAQYGLTLHLAYPESVLQVQAFANETGITGMRDAQIYELARKRGRVDEQGRGWTRDPYDDDYRRGILMNLSEDDQFDDAFPDHPLSVIRRLAGMLIGYN
;
A
#
# COMPACT_ATOMS: atom_id res chain seq x y z
N MET A 1 0.00 5.61 -19.49
CA MET A 1 -0.51 5.05 -18.21
C MET A 1 -1.99 4.75 -18.36
N PRO A 2 -2.49 3.62 -17.84
CA PRO A 2 -3.90 3.24 -17.90
C PRO A 2 -4.70 4.02 -16.85
N PHE A 3 -4.83 5.33 -17.02
CA PHE A 3 -5.65 6.16 -16.15
C PHE A 3 -7.10 5.64 -16.15
N ASN A 4 -7.69 5.50 -14.96
CA ASN A 4 -9.03 4.95 -14.72
C ASN A 4 -9.20 3.44 -15.00
N ASP A 5 -8.10 2.68 -15.08
CA ASP A 5 -8.14 1.22 -15.14
C ASP A 5 -7.19 0.65 -14.09
N GLU A 6 -7.68 0.60 -12.83
CA GLU A 6 -6.92 0.01 -11.73
C GLU A 6 -6.62 -1.46 -12.00
N ARG A 7 -7.52 -2.18 -12.68
CA ARG A 7 -7.34 -3.61 -12.96
C ARG A 7 -6.14 -3.87 -13.84
N ALA A 8 -5.91 -3.06 -14.87
CA ALA A 8 -4.71 -3.17 -15.69
C ALA A 8 -3.42 -2.96 -14.87
N VAL A 9 -3.43 -2.01 -13.94
CA VAL A 9 -2.29 -1.76 -13.04
C VAL A 9 -2.09 -2.91 -12.05
N ILE A 10 -3.16 -3.37 -11.39
CA ILE A 10 -3.13 -4.50 -10.45
C ILE A 10 -2.56 -5.74 -11.15
N ASN A 11 -3.10 -6.09 -12.32
CA ASN A 11 -2.64 -7.25 -13.09
C ASN A 11 -1.18 -7.11 -13.52
N GLY A 12 -0.77 -5.91 -13.95
CA GLY A 12 0.62 -5.62 -14.30
C GLY A 12 1.56 -5.81 -13.11
N ILE A 13 1.18 -5.27 -11.94
CA ILE A 13 1.97 -5.41 -10.71
C ILE A 13 2.04 -6.88 -10.28
N HIS A 14 0.91 -7.60 -10.22
CA HIS A 14 0.87 -9.03 -9.85
C HIS A 14 1.75 -9.91 -10.75
N GLN A 15 1.92 -9.54 -12.03
CA GLN A 15 2.83 -10.23 -12.93
C GLN A 15 4.31 -9.92 -12.67
N SER A 16 4.61 -8.73 -12.14
CA SER A 16 5.99 -8.26 -11.92
C SER A 16 6.50 -8.36 -10.47
N LEU A 17 5.63 -8.61 -9.48
CA LEU A 17 6.03 -8.69 -8.07
C LEU A 17 7.07 -9.80 -7.86
N ALA A 18 8.13 -9.44 -7.14
CA ALA A 18 9.07 -10.41 -6.59
C ALA A 18 8.49 -11.10 -5.33
N ASP A 19 9.11 -12.20 -4.90
CA ASP A 19 8.62 -13.01 -3.78
C ASP A 19 8.67 -12.29 -2.41
N ASP A 20 9.49 -11.24 -2.30
CA ASP A 20 9.63 -10.37 -1.13
C ASP A 20 8.72 -9.13 -1.19
N GLN A 21 7.87 -9.03 -2.21
CA GLN A 21 7.01 -7.88 -2.44
C GLN A 21 5.52 -8.22 -2.35
N GLY A 22 4.71 -7.20 -2.05
CA GLY A 22 3.26 -7.31 -1.98
C GLY A 22 2.57 -6.04 -2.40
N LEU A 23 1.44 -6.18 -3.09
CA LEU A 23 0.58 -5.05 -3.40
C LEU A 23 -0.24 -4.65 -2.16
N ILE A 24 -0.19 -3.37 -1.81
CA ILE A 24 -0.97 -2.79 -0.70
C ILE A 24 -2.20 -2.08 -1.25
N GLU A 25 -2.01 -1.24 -2.26
CA GLU A 25 -3.10 -0.48 -2.86
C GLU A 25 -2.78 -0.07 -4.28
N VAL A 26 -3.84 0.10 -5.06
CA VAL A 26 -3.93 0.78 -6.34
C VAL A 26 -5.20 1.63 -6.28
N VAL A 27 -5.07 2.91 -6.56
CA VAL A 27 -6.18 3.84 -6.55
C VAL A 27 -6.08 4.72 -7.78
N SER A 28 -7.20 4.89 -8.49
CA SER A 28 -7.34 5.91 -9.51
C SER A 28 -8.31 7.00 -9.06
N GLY A 29 -8.17 8.19 -9.63
CA GLY A 29 -9.03 9.29 -9.29
C GLY A 29 -8.74 10.54 -10.10
N THR A 30 -9.21 11.66 -9.57
CA THR A 30 -9.06 12.97 -10.18
C THR A 30 -8.59 13.96 -9.12
N THR A 31 -7.55 14.75 -9.43
CA THR A 31 -7.06 15.82 -8.54
C THR A 31 -8.02 17.00 -8.46
N ASP A 32 -7.75 17.94 -7.57
CA ASP A 32 -8.57 19.14 -7.39
C ASP A 32 -8.60 20.02 -8.68
N ALA A 33 -7.50 20.11 -9.42
CA ALA A 33 -7.44 20.72 -10.75
C ALA A 33 -7.90 19.81 -11.89
N LYS A 34 -8.71 18.78 -11.60
CA LYS A 34 -9.38 17.94 -12.60
C LYS A 34 -8.42 17.14 -13.51
N ARG A 35 -7.26 16.76 -12.98
CA ARG A 35 -6.31 15.88 -13.67
C ARG A 35 -6.51 14.44 -13.26
N ASN A 36 -6.44 13.52 -14.22
CA ASN A 36 -6.45 12.09 -13.89
C ASN A 36 -5.18 11.72 -13.14
N VAL A 37 -5.36 10.94 -12.07
CA VAL A 37 -4.27 10.41 -11.26
C VAL A 37 -4.48 8.91 -11.06
N ILE A 38 -3.39 8.18 -11.03
CA ILE A 38 -3.39 6.77 -10.59
C ILE A 38 -2.12 6.54 -9.79
N TRP A 39 -2.24 5.83 -8.68
CA TRP A 39 -1.07 5.45 -7.89
C TRP A 39 -1.21 4.05 -7.35
N SER A 40 -0.07 3.49 -6.97
CA SER A 40 0.03 2.21 -6.30
C SER A 40 1.04 2.27 -5.18
N ILE A 41 0.79 1.54 -4.09
CA ILE A 41 1.77 1.26 -3.05
C ILE A 41 2.09 -0.23 -3.07
N VAL A 42 3.39 -0.52 -3.15
CA VAL A 42 3.93 -1.87 -3.01
C VAL A 42 4.80 -1.91 -1.76
N LYS A 43 4.60 -2.92 -0.93
CA LYS A 43 5.53 -3.21 0.16
C LYS A 43 6.64 -4.14 -0.31
N THR A 44 7.83 -3.95 0.23
CA THR A 44 8.98 -4.84 0.07
C THR A 44 9.49 -5.17 1.46
N VAL A 45 9.64 -6.45 1.79
CA VAL A 45 10.11 -6.88 3.10
C VAL A 45 11.54 -7.39 2.98
N SER A 46 12.47 -6.69 3.61
CA SER A 46 13.85 -7.12 3.74
C SER A 46 14.05 -7.92 5.02
N ARG A 47 14.89 -8.97 4.96
CA ARG A 47 15.27 -9.75 6.16
C ARG A 47 16.05 -8.94 7.19
N THR A 48 16.70 -7.84 6.78
CA THR A 48 17.62 -7.06 7.62
C THR A 48 17.11 -5.67 7.97
N GLU A 49 16.18 -5.12 7.19
CA GLU A 49 15.80 -3.69 7.26
C GLU A 49 14.29 -3.47 7.51
N GLY A 50 13.52 -4.54 7.75
CA GLY A 50 12.08 -4.43 7.96
C GLY A 50 11.31 -4.17 6.66
N ALA A 51 10.12 -3.57 6.79
CA ALA A 51 9.26 -3.24 5.66
C ALA A 51 9.60 -1.87 5.06
N GLN A 52 9.68 -1.83 3.73
CA GLN A 52 9.70 -0.61 2.93
C GLN A 52 8.40 -0.49 2.15
N TYR A 53 7.82 0.70 2.12
CA TYR A 53 6.63 1.01 1.32
C TYR A 53 7.01 1.96 0.19
N GLY A 54 6.81 1.51 -1.05
CA GLY A 54 7.10 2.25 -2.26
C GLY A 54 5.83 2.76 -2.93
N LEU A 55 5.70 4.09 -3.05
CA LEU A 55 4.66 4.75 -3.84
C LEU A 55 5.15 4.94 -5.27
N THR A 56 4.31 4.59 -6.23
CA THR A 56 4.42 5.05 -7.61
C THR A 56 3.13 5.74 -7.99
N LEU A 57 3.20 7.04 -8.32
CA LEU A 57 2.06 7.88 -8.64
C LEU A 57 2.27 8.53 -10.01
N HIS A 58 1.24 8.53 -10.83
CA HIS A 58 1.23 9.12 -12.16
C HIS A 58 0.13 10.17 -12.28
N LEU A 59 0.49 11.37 -12.70
CA LEU A 59 -0.40 12.50 -12.92
C LEU A 59 -0.45 12.86 -14.40
N ALA A 60 -1.66 12.94 -14.96
CA ALA A 60 -1.88 13.34 -16.35
C ALA A 60 -1.71 14.85 -16.54
N TYR A 61 -0.85 15.23 -17.48
CA TYR A 61 -0.77 16.58 -18.05
C TYR A 61 -1.12 16.51 -19.55
N PRO A 62 -1.51 17.63 -20.19
CA PRO A 62 -1.95 17.62 -21.59
C PRO A 62 -0.97 16.97 -22.57
N GLU A 63 0.34 17.13 -22.35
CA GLU A 63 1.39 16.62 -23.25
C GLU A 63 2.38 15.69 -22.56
N SER A 64 2.16 15.37 -21.28
CA SER A 64 3.12 14.58 -20.50
C SER A 64 2.46 13.86 -19.33
N VAL A 65 3.21 12.96 -18.70
CA VAL A 65 2.82 12.33 -17.45
C VAL A 65 3.91 12.61 -16.43
N LEU A 66 3.54 13.21 -15.31
CA LEU A 66 4.44 13.35 -14.17
C LEU A 66 4.40 12.05 -13.38
N GLN A 67 5.54 11.39 -13.22
CA GLN A 67 5.69 10.24 -12.33
C GLN A 67 6.39 10.70 -11.04
N VAL A 68 5.78 10.40 -9.91
CA VAL A 68 6.37 10.58 -8.58
C VAL A 68 6.63 9.21 -7.97
N GLN A 69 7.83 9.02 -7.46
CA GLN A 69 8.20 7.84 -6.68
C GLN A 69 8.65 8.28 -5.30
N ALA A 70 8.19 7.57 -4.27
CA ALA A 70 8.60 7.79 -2.89
C ALA A 70 8.77 6.45 -2.18
N PHE A 71 9.69 6.40 -1.23
CA PHE A 71 10.00 5.22 -0.45
C PHE A 71 10.07 5.61 1.02
N ALA A 72 9.38 4.87 1.88
CA ALA A 72 9.46 5.03 3.32
C ALA A 72 9.82 3.69 3.96
N ASN A 73 10.87 3.71 4.79
CA ASN A 73 11.40 2.53 5.47
C ASN A 73 10.95 2.53 6.92
N GLU A 74 10.61 1.36 7.47
CA GLU A 74 10.61 1.21 8.91
C GLU A 74 12.04 1.39 9.44
N THR A 75 12.21 2.23 10.45
CA THR A 75 13.51 2.49 11.07
C THR A 75 13.38 2.39 12.59
N GLY A 76 14.40 1.86 13.26
CA GLY A 76 14.35 1.63 14.71
C GLY A 76 13.58 0.36 15.09
N ILE A 77 12.59 0.49 15.98
CA ILE A 77 11.77 -0.66 16.40
C ILE A 77 10.73 -0.95 15.31
N THR A 78 10.95 -2.02 14.55
CA THR A 78 10.09 -2.47 13.45
C THR A 78 8.92 -3.33 13.95
N GLY A 79 7.86 -3.44 13.16
CA GLY A 79 6.73 -4.35 13.43
C GLY A 79 5.82 -4.00 14.63
N MET A 80 5.97 -2.83 15.24
CA MET A 80 5.08 -2.43 16.36
C MET A 80 3.61 -2.28 15.93
N ARG A 81 3.36 -1.69 14.75
CA ARG A 81 2.01 -1.57 14.19
C ARG A 81 1.40 -2.94 14.00
N ASP A 82 2.14 -3.84 13.34
CA ASP A 82 1.73 -5.22 13.10
C ASP A 82 1.41 -5.95 14.40
N ALA A 83 2.29 -5.92 15.39
CA ALA A 83 2.09 -6.61 16.67
C ALA A 83 0.84 -6.13 17.42
N GLN A 84 0.61 -4.82 17.48
CA GLN A 84 -0.55 -4.25 18.18
C GLN A 84 -1.87 -4.57 17.48
N ILE A 85 -1.90 -4.44 16.14
CA ILE A 85 -3.11 -4.75 15.37
C ILE A 85 -3.38 -6.24 15.33
N TYR A 86 -2.35 -7.08 15.27
CA TYR A 86 -2.50 -8.54 15.35
C TYR A 86 -3.21 -8.97 16.64
N GLU A 87 -2.76 -8.45 17.79
CA GLU A 87 -3.38 -8.75 19.08
C GLU A 87 -4.82 -8.21 19.18
N LEU A 88 -5.09 -7.02 18.63
CA LEU A 88 -6.45 -6.48 18.54
C LEU A 88 -7.35 -7.36 17.67
N ALA A 89 -6.85 -7.81 16.52
CA ALA A 89 -7.58 -8.62 15.56
C ALA A 89 -7.91 -10.01 16.13
N ARG A 90 -6.97 -10.63 16.85
CA ARG A 90 -7.21 -11.89 17.59
C ARG A 90 -8.28 -11.73 18.66
N LYS A 91 -8.20 -10.68 19.48
CA LYS A 91 -9.22 -10.39 20.52
C LYS A 91 -10.62 -10.16 19.94
N ARG A 92 -10.70 -9.63 18.71
CA ARG A 92 -11.95 -9.40 17.99
C ARG A 92 -12.40 -10.58 17.13
N GLY A 93 -11.69 -11.71 17.16
CA GLY A 93 -12.02 -12.91 16.38
C GLY A 93 -11.84 -12.75 14.86
N ARG A 94 -11.12 -11.72 14.40
CA ARG A 94 -10.81 -11.53 12.97
C ARG A 94 -9.65 -12.42 12.53
N VAL A 95 -8.77 -12.77 13.46
CA VAL A 95 -7.64 -13.68 13.26
C VAL A 95 -7.78 -14.82 14.25
N ASP A 96 -7.69 -16.06 13.77
CA ASP A 96 -7.79 -17.23 14.62
C ASP A 96 -6.44 -17.61 15.27
N GLU A 97 -6.44 -18.69 16.06
CA GLU A 97 -5.22 -19.17 16.72
C GLU A 97 -4.12 -19.64 15.75
N GLN A 98 -4.48 -19.95 14.51
CA GLN A 98 -3.56 -20.37 13.45
C GLN A 98 -3.09 -19.18 12.60
N GLY A 99 -3.51 -17.95 12.92
CA GLY A 99 -3.16 -16.75 12.17
C GLY A 99 -3.96 -16.57 10.88
N ARG A 100 -5.00 -17.39 10.64
CA ARG A 100 -5.85 -17.24 9.44
C ARG A 100 -6.64 -15.96 9.54
N GLY A 101 -6.76 -15.25 8.41
CA GLY A 101 -7.39 -13.93 8.33
C GLY A 101 -6.42 -12.77 8.55
N TRP A 102 -5.13 -13.03 8.82
CA TRP A 102 -4.14 -11.97 9.00
C TRP A 102 -3.69 -11.33 7.69
N THR A 103 -3.46 -12.13 6.67
CA THR A 103 -2.99 -11.67 5.35
C THR A 103 -3.97 -12.04 4.25
N ARG A 104 -4.09 -11.16 3.26
CA ARG A 104 -4.84 -11.39 2.02
C ARG A 104 -4.34 -10.42 0.95
N ASP A 105 -4.57 -10.75 -0.31
CA ASP A 105 -4.50 -9.73 -1.35
C ASP A 105 -5.72 -8.80 -1.24
N PRO A 106 -5.56 -7.48 -1.43
CA PRO A 106 -6.67 -6.54 -1.35
C PRO A 106 -7.67 -6.63 -2.52
N TYR A 107 -7.30 -7.29 -3.63
CA TYR A 107 -8.09 -7.33 -4.85
C TYR A 107 -8.50 -8.74 -5.31
N ASP A 108 -7.77 -9.78 -4.92
CA ASP A 108 -8.02 -11.16 -5.34
C ASP A 108 -7.89 -12.15 -4.17
N ASP A 109 -9.02 -12.63 -3.66
CA ASP A 109 -9.10 -13.58 -2.56
C ASP A 109 -8.40 -14.93 -2.83
N ASP A 110 -8.06 -15.26 -4.08
CA ASP A 110 -7.33 -16.48 -4.46
C ASP A 110 -5.84 -16.24 -4.72
N TYR A 111 -5.38 -14.98 -4.67
CA TYR A 111 -3.97 -14.65 -4.89
C TYR A 111 -3.10 -15.01 -3.66
N ARG A 112 -1.99 -15.72 -3.91
CA ARG A 112 -1.13 -16.30 -2.85
C ARG A 112 0.37 -16.04 -3.04
N ARG A 113 0.76 -15.24 -4.03
CA ARG A 113 2.18 -15.00 -4.35
C ARG A 113 2.73 -13.79 -3.60
N GLY A 114 4.04 -13.82 -3.34
CA GLY A 114 4.74 -12.73 -2.66
C GLY A 114 4.36 -12.58 -1.18
N ILE A 115 4.62 -11.39 -0.63
CA ILE A 115 4.26 -11.01 0.73
C ILE A 115 2.91 -10.31 0.71
N LEU A 116 1.82 -11.06 0.89
CA LEU A 116 0.46 -10.51 0.87
C LEU A 116 0.27 -9.37 1.90
N MET A 117 -0.63 -8.44 1.59
CA MET A 117 -1.05 -7.38 2.52
C MET A 117 -1.56 -8.00 3.83
N ASN A 118 -1.18 -7.41 4.96
CA ASN A 118 -1.67 -7.79 6.28
C ASN A 118 -2.77 -6.83 6.75
N LEU A 119 -3.51 -7.22 7.79
CA LEU A 119 -4.61 -6.41 8.32
C LEU A 119 -4.11 -5.07 8.90
N SER A 120 -2.91 -5.00 9.46
CA SER A 120 -2.35 -3.74 9.98
C SER A 120 -2.18 -2.68 8.91
N GLU A 121 -1.96 -3.07 7.66
CA GLU A 121 -1.76 -2.16 6.53
C GLU A 121 -3.05 -1.51 6.03
N ASP A 122 -4.21 -1.86 6.59
CA ASP A 122 -5.49 -1.20 6.31
C ASP A 122 -5.45 0.28 6.73
N ASP A 123 -6.06 1.15 5.93
CA ASP A 123 -6.00 2.62 6.08
C ASP A 123 -6.70 3.11 7.35
N GLN A 124 -7.66 2.35 7.89
CA GLN A 124 -8.36 2.68 9.14
C GLN A 124 -7.42 2.83 10.35
N PHE A 125 -6.19 2.32 10.26
CA PHE A 125 -5.19 2.39 11.33
C PHE A 125 -4.21 3.55 11.17
N ASP A 126 -4.23 4.28 10.05
CA ASP A 126 -3.21 5.30 9.77
C ASP A 126 -3.20 6.44 10.80
N ASP A 127 -4.38 6.86 11.29
CA ASP A 127 -4.51 7.89 12.33
C ASP A 127 -3.94 7.45 13.69
N ALA A 128 -4.01 6.15 14.00
CA ALA A 128 -3.44 5.59 15.23
C ALA A 128 -1.91 5.41 15.14
N PHE A 129 -1.38 5.34 13.92
CA PHE A 129 0.04 5.17 13.65
C PHE A 129 0.53 6.24 12.67
N PRO A 130 0.48 7.53 13.03
CA PRO A 130 0.74 8.62 12.08
C PRO A 130 2.19 8.59 11.57
N ASP A 131 3.16 8.20 12.39
CA ASP A 131 4.58 8.16 12.00
C ASP A 131 5.00 6.85 11.32
N HIS A 132 4.05 5.93 11.13
CA HIS A 132 4.33 4.68 10.43
C HIS A 132 4.61 4.95 8.93
N PRO A 133 5.59 4.26 8.32
CA PRO A 133 5.97 4.50 6.92
C PRO A 133 4.80 4.48 5.93
N LEU A 134 3.88 3.51 6.05
CA LEU A 134 2.69 3.45 5.20
C LEU A 134 1.77 4.67 5.37
N SER A 135 1.51 5.10 6.61
CA SER A 135 0.69 6.28 6.90
C SER A 135 1.32 7.55 6.33
N VAL A 136 2.65 7.66 6.40
CA VAL A 136 3.40 8.78 5.81
C VAL A 136 3.27 8.77 4.28
N ILE A 137 3.41 7.61 3.64
CA ILE A 137 3.29 7.48 2.19
C ILE A 137 1.88 7.82 1.70
N ARG A 138 0.83 7.31 2.35
CA ARG A 138 -0.57 7.63 1.99
C ARG A 138 -0.87 9.11 2.15
N ARG A 139 -0.38 9.73 3.23
CA ARG A 139 -0.49 11.18 3.43
C ARG A 139 0.21 11.97 2.34
N LEU A 140 1.42 11.54 1.93
CA LEU A 140 2.14 12.15 0.82
C LEU A 140 1.34 12.06 -0.48
N ALA A 141 0.78 10.90 -0.80
CA ALA A 141 -0.09 10.73 -1.97
C ALA A 141 -1.30 11.68 -1.89
N GLY A 142 -1.98 11.75 -0.74
CA GLY A 142 -3.09 12.68 -0.51
C GLY A 142 -2.71 14.15 -0.72
N MET A 143 -1.56 14.59 -0.20
CA MET A 143 -1.06 15.95 -0.45
C MET A 143 -0.81 16.20 -1.95
N LEU A 144 -0.18 15.27 -2.66
CA LEU A 144 0.09 15.42 -4.09
C LEU A 144 -1.19 15.52 -4.93
N ILE A 145 -2.29 14.94 -4.46
CA ILE A 145 -3.60 14.98 -5.12
C ILE A 145 -4.36 16.27 -4.77
N GLY A 146 -4.30 16.73 -3.51
CA GLY A 146 -5.02 17.93 -3.04
C GLY A 146 -4.35 19.27 -3.37
N TYR A 147 -3.04 19.31 -3.59
CA TYR A 147 -2.34 20.55 -3.96
C TYR A 147 -2.32 20.85 -5.47
N ASN A 148 -2.89 19.97 -6.30
CA ASN A 148 -2.72 20.00 -7.76
C ASN A 148 -3.95 20.40 -8.54
#